data_AF-A0A317D366-F1
#
_entry.id   AF-A0A317D366-F1
#
_cell.length_a   1.000
_cell.length_b   1.000
_cell.length_c   1.000
_cell.angle_alpha   90.00
_cell.angle_beta   90.00
_cell.angle_gamma   90.00
#
_symmetry.space_group_name_H-M   'P 1'
#
loop_
_entity.id
_entity.type
_entity.pdbx_description
1 polymer ?
#
loop_
_entity_poly.entity_id
_entity_poly.type
_entity_poly.pdbx_seq_one_letter_code
_entity_poly.pdbx_strand_id
1 'polypeptide(L)'
;MDRDATITAITGLAEQLCDPHHHVERVRYWDKNRNEKHREWRTTQPGLLTQLHQAAVEPVEGRTEPGPRSVPGSRPPLALEALSTHAAICTHVAHWCTSLHLDLRDTAEANLRALIGATPQLDDDDLTLLAAEMRRWHRWASVATGWTAPLFAPHVPCPACKVTGQLRVNLHAQIAHCRACQATWASDDGSIYHLGAYIQAHTSRKAAA
;
A
#
# COMPACT_ATOMS: atom_id res chain seq x y z
N MET A 1 21.00 13.16 9.89
CA MET A 1 20.25 12.98 8.62
C MET A 1 19.97 14.38 8.08
N ASP A 2 19.97 14.60 6.78
CA ASP A 2 19.64 15.94 6.25
C ASP A 2 18.16 16.25 6.52
N ARG A 3 17.91 17.28 7.33
CA ARG A 3 16.57 17.68 7.79
C ARG A 3 15.69 18.06 6.61
N ASP A 4 16.21 18.84 5.66
CA ASP A 4 15.47 19.32 4.50
C ASP A 4 15.09 18.17 3.56
N ALA A 5 16.01 17.21 3.39
CA ALA A 5 15.73 15.98 2.65
C ALA A 5 14.64 15.13 3.33
N THR A 6 14.60 15.11 4.66
CA THR A 6 13.60 14.37 5.45
C THR A 6 12.22 14.99 5.31
N ILE A 7 12.12 16.31 5.44
CA ILE A 7 10.89 17.07 5.23
C ILE A 7 10.38 16.87 3.80
N THR A 8 11.27 16.98 2.81
CA THR A 8 10.92 16.74 1.39
C THR A 8 10.35 15.33 1.18
N ALA A 9 10.96 14.31 1.80
CA ALA A 9 10.46 12.94 1.73
C ALA A 9 9.08 12.78 2.39
N ILE A 10 8.85 13.40 3.55
CA ILE A 10 7.54 13.39 4.23
C ILE A 10 6.48 14.04 3.35
N THR A 11 6.77 15.22 2.79
CA THR A 11 5.86 15.94 1.88
C THR A 11 5.51 15.11 0.66
N GLY A 12 6.50 14.51 -0.01
CA GLY A 12 6.24 13.68 -1.20
C GLY A 12 5.43 12.41 -0.91
N LEU A 13 5.56 11.83 0.29
CA LEU A 13 4.70 10.71 0.72
C LEU A 13 3.29 11.17 1.03
N ALA A 14 3.14 12.35 1.61
CA ALA A 14 1.84 12.92 1.90
C ALA A 14 1.03 13.27 0.65
N GLU A 15 1.68 13.86 -0.36
CA GLU A 15 1.06 14.13 -1.66
C GLU A 15 0.48 12.84 -2.25
N GLN A 16 1.25 11.75 -2.23
CA GLN A 16 0.80 10.44 -2.70
C GLN A 16 -0.36 9.86 -1.86
N LEU A 17 -0.37 10.13 -0.54
CA LEU A 17 -1.42 9.68 0.36
C LEU A 17 -2.73 10.46 0.20
N CYS A 18 -2.63 11.79 0.03
CA CYS A 18 -3.76 12.71 0.20
C CYS A 18 -4.26 13.32 -1.11
N ASP A 19 -3.40 13.47 -2.11
CA ASP A 19 -3.70 14.26 -3.29
C ASP A 19 -3.92 13.39 -4.53
N PRO A 20 -4.81 13.80 -5.46
CA PRO A 20 -4.96 13.11 -6.73
C PRO A 20 -3.65 13.10 -7.50
N HIS A 21 -3.31 11.95 -8.09
CA HIS A 21 -2.07 11.81 -8.85
C HIS A 21 -2.35 11.37 -10.30
N HIS A 22 -1.47 11.78 -11.20
CA HIS A 22 -1.54 11.39 -12.61
C HIS A 22 -0.81 10.08 -12.83
N HIS A 23 -1.56 9.05 -13.23
CA HIS A 23 -1.00 7.77 -13.63
C HIS A 23 -0.86 7.71 -15.15
N VAL A 24 0.33 7.36 -15.63
CA VAL A 24 0.62 7.17 -17.05
C VAL A 24 0.92 5.70 -17.30
N GLU A 25 0.03 5.03 -18.01
CA GLU A 25 0.17 3.63 -18.41
C GLU A 25 0.60 3.53 -19.87
N ARG A 26 1.65 2.75 -20.17
CA ARG A 26 2.06 2.48 -21.56
C ARG A 26 1.36 1.23 -22.06
N VAL A 27 0.26 1.42 -22.78
CA VAL A 27 -0.55 0.33 -23.33
C VAL A 27 0.02 -0.10 -24.68
N ARG A 28 0.25 -1.41 -24.81
CA ARG A 28 0.64 -2.04 -26.08
C ARG A 28 -0.58 -2.18 -26.98
N TYR A 29 -0.44 -1.82 -28.25
CA TYR A 29 -1.47 -2.06 -29.25
C TYR A 29 -0.84 -2.48 -30.58
N TRP A 30 -1.60 -3.25 -31.36
CA TRP A 30 -1.21 -3.66 -32.71
C TRP A 30 -1.93 -2.79 -33.72
N ASP A 31 -1.21 -2.24 -34.70
CA ASP A 31 -1.84 -1.53 -35.81
C ASP A 31 -2.39 -2.50 -36.88
N LYS A 32 -3.06 -1.96 -37.91
CA LYS A 32 -3.64 -2.75 -39.01
C LYS A 32 -2.60 -3.59 -39.77
N ASN A 33 -1.33 -3.21 -39.69
CA ASN A 33 -0.21 -3.89 -40.35
C ASN A 33 0.51 -4.88 -39.40
N ARG A 34 -0.06 -5.16 -38.22
CA ARG A 34 0.54 -5.99 -37.18
C ARG A 34 1.92 -5.49 -36.74
N ASN A 35 2.11 -4.18 -36.67
CA ASN A 35 3.25 -3.61 -35.95
C ASN A 35 2.86 -3.35 -34.50
N GLU A 36 3.72 -3.76 -33.56
CA GLU A 36 3.57 -3.43 -32.14
C GLU A 36 3.88 -1.96 -31.93
N LYS A 37 2.95 -1.23 -31.31
CA LYS A 37 3.09 0.17 -30.94
C LYS A 37 2.70 0.37 -29.49
N HIS A 38 3.20 1.46 -28.91
CA HIS A 38 2.85 1.88 -27.56
C HIS A 38 2.05 3.17 -27.63
N ARG A 39 1.01 3.26 -26.81
CA ARG A 39 0.30 4.51 -26.53
C ARG A 39 0.38 4.79 -25.04
N GLU A 40 0.62 6.04 -24.70
CA GLU A 40 0.48 6.50 -23.32
C GLU A 40 -1.00 6.77 -23.03
N TRP A 41 -1.50 6.12 -21.99
CA TRP A 41 -2.81 6.35 -21.42
C TRP A 41 -2.63 7.09 -20.10
N ARG A 42 -3.17 8.31 -20.00
CA ARG A 42 -3.07 9.15 -18.81
C ARG A 42 -4.40 9.14 -18.08
N THR A 43 -4.38 8.77 -16.80
CA THR A 43 -5.55 8.85 -15.91
C THR A 43 -5.19 9.64 -14.67
N THR A 44 -6.18 10.33 -14.10
CA THR A 44 -6.04 10.92 -12.77
C THR A 44 -6.69 9.95 -11.79
N GLN A 45 -5.91 9.47 -10.84
CA GLN A 45 -6.37 8.60 -9.77
C GLN A 45 -6.49 9.43 -8.48
N PRO A 46 -7.46 9.13 -7.59
CA PRO A 46 -7.54 9.77 -6.28
C PRO A 46 -6.29 9.52 -5.43
N GLY A 47 -6.11 10.27 -4.35
CA GLY A 47 -5.10 9.95 -3.33
C GLY A 47 -5.34 8.56 -2.73
N LEU A 48 -4.27 7.92 -2.22
CA LEU A 48 -4.36 6.57 -1.68
C LEU A 48 -5.40 6.39 -0.58
N LEU A 49 -5.55 7.39 0.31
CA LEU A 49 -6.53 7.32 1.39
C LEU A 49 -7.96 7.35 0.87
N THR A 50 -8.22 8.19 -0.13
CA THR A 50 -9.51 8.22 -0.84
C THR A 50 -9.78 6.89 -1.53
N GLN A 51 -8.79 6.31 -2.22
CA GLN A 51 -8.93 5.00 -2.86
C GLN A 51 -9.21 3.89 -1.83
N LEU A 52 -8.55 3.90 -0.66
CA LEU A 52 -8.82 2.96 0.42
C LEU A 52 -10.24 3.10 0.97
N HIS A 53 -10.69 4.34 1.18
CA HIS A 53 -12.04 4.63 1.65
C HIS A 53 -13.08 4.14 0.63
N GLN A 54 -12.90 4.48 -0.65
CA GLN A 54 -13.76 4.00 -1.74
C GLN A 54 -13.77 2.48 -1.82
N ALA A 55 -12.61 1.82 -1.77
CA ALA A 55 -12.55 0.36 -1.78
C ALA A 55 -13.25 -0.30 -0.57
N ALA A 56 -13.35 0.41 0.57
CA ALA A 56 -14.04 -0.07 1.76
C ALA A 56 -15.57 0.13 1.68
N VAL A 57 -16.03 1.22 1.06
CA VAL A 57 -17.44 1.63 1.00
C VAL A 57 -18.14 1.12 -0.25
N GLU A 58 -17.48 1.13 -1.40
CA GLU A 58 -18.05 0.71 -2.67
C GLU A 58 -17.93 -0.83 -2.81
N PRO A 59 -19.05 -1.55 -2.97
CA PRO A 59 -18.99 -2.93 -3.39
C PRO A 59 -18.37 -2.97 -4.79
N VAL A 60 -17.28 -3.72 -4.96
CA VAL A 60 -16.64 -3.90 -6.28
C VAL A 60 -17.70 -4.35 -7.29
N GLU A 61 -18.15 -3.45 -8.15
CA GLU A 61 -18.97 -3.81 -9.30
C GLU A 61 -18.15 -4.80 -10.11
N GLY A 62 -18.67 -6.02 -10.24
CA GLY A 62 -18.00 -7.06 -10.99
C GLY A 62 -17.69 -6.52 -12.37
N ARG A 63 -16.44 -6.70 -12.83
CA ARG A 63 -16.13 -6.69 -14.26
C ARG A 63 -17.26 -7.42 -14.98
N THR A 64 -18.10 -6.69 -15.69
CA THR A 64 -19.01 -7.25 -16.69
C THR A 64 -18.14 -7.75 -17.82
N GLU A 65 -17.46 -8.88 -17.61
CA GLU A 65 -17.00 -9.69 -18.73
C GLU A 65 -18.28 -10.15 -19.46
N PRO A 66 -18.40 -9.89 -20.77
CA PRO A 66 -19.55 -10.30 -21.54
C PRO A 66 -19.48 -11.82 -21.74
N GLY A 67 -19.98 -12.56 -20.75
CA GLY A 67 -20.06 -14.02 -20.73
C GLY A 67 -21.43 -14.47 -20.23
N PRO A 68 -22.00 -15.57 -20.78
CA PRO A 68 -23.33 -16.00 -20.41
C PRO A 68 -23.28 -16.68 -19.03
N ARG A 69 -23.99 -16.07 -18.07
CA ARG A 69 -24.28 -16.51 -16.68
C ARG A 69 -23.27 -16.10 -15.61
N SER A 70 -23.56 -14.96 -14.96
CA SER A 70 -23.03 -14.64 -13.64
C SER A 70 -23.68 -15.56 -12.59
N VAL A 71 -22.96 -16.59 -12.15
CA VAL A 71 -23.33 -17.32 -10.94
C VAL A 71 -23.22 -16.33 -9.76
N PRO A 72 -24.24 -16.19 -8.89
CA PRO A 72 -24.14 -15.35 -7.69
C PRO A 72 -23.06 -15.93 -6.77
N GLY A 73 -21.84 -15.42 -6.91
CA GLY A 73 -20.76 -15.71 -5.99
C GLY A 73 -20.98 -14.91 -4.73
N SER A 74 -21.23 -15.58 -3.61
CA SER A 74 -21.20 -14.99 -2.27
C SER A 74 -19.83 -14.36 -2.04
N ARG A 75 -19.68 -13.07 -2.36
CA ARG A 75 -18.48 -12.30 -2.05
C ARG A 75 -18.77 -11.48 -0.80
N PRO A 76 -17.85 -11.45 0.18
CA PRO A 76 -18.06 -10.72 1.40
C PRO A 76 -18.33 -9.24 1.05
N PRO A 77 -19.40 -8.63 1.59
CA PRO A 77 -19.88 -7.30 1.18
C PRO A 77 -18.96 -6.14 1.58
N LEU A 78 -17.76 -6.41 2.07
CA LEU A 78 -16.79 -5.41 2.49
C LEU A 78 -15.38 -5.88 2.12
N ALA A 79 -14.57 -4.99 1.52
CA ALA A 79 -13.13 -5.16 1.50
C ALA A 79 -12.59 -4.85 2.91
N LEU A 80 -12.80 -5.78 3.86
CA LEU A 80 -12.44 -5.65 5.28
C LEU A 80 -10.99 -5.22 5.50
N GLU A 81 -10.13 -5.55 4.55
CA GLU A 81 -8.71 -5.26 4.57
C GLU A 81 -8.39 -3.83 4.16
N ALA A 82 -9.13 -3.27 3.20
CA ALA A 82 -9.05 -1.85 2.89
C ALA A 82 -9.61 -1.03 4.06
N LEU A 83 -10.72 -1.48 4.66
CA LEU A 83 -11.29 -0.85 5.84
C LEU A 83 -10.34 -0.89 7.05
N SER A 84 -9.79 -2.06 7.39
CA SER A 84 -8.88 -2.19 8.53
C SER A 84 -7.61 -1.37 8.34
N THR A 85 -7.07 -1.34 7.12
CA THR A 85 -5.91 -0.51 6.77
C THR A 85 -6.24 0.98 6.90
N HIS A 86 -7.37 1.42 6.36
CA HIS A 86 -7.82 2.80 6.46
C HIS A 86 -8.02 3.22 7.92
N ALA A 87 -8.71 2.41 8.73
CA ALA A 87 -8.95 2.67 10.14
C ALA A 87 -7.65 2.72 10.96
N ALA A 88 -6.68 1.84 10.67
CA ALA A 88 -5.38 1.86 11.32
C ALA A 88 -4.63 3.17 11.02
N ILE A 89 -4.60 3.60 9.75
CA ILE A 89 -3.95 4.87 9.38
C ILE A 89 -4.65 6.06 10.05
N CYS A 90 -6.00 6.10 10.05
CA CYS A 90 -6.75 7.14 10.74
C CYS A 90 -6.38 7.24 12.24
N THR A 91 -6.28 6.09 12.90
CA THR A 91 -5.93 6.01 14.32
C THR A 91 -4.50 6.49 14.58
N HIS A 92 -3.54 6.07 13.75
CA HIS A 92 -2.15 6.46 13.91
C HIS A 92 -1.93 7.95 13.65
N VAL A 93 -2.60 8.49 12.63
CA VAL A 93 -2.57 9.93 12.30
C VAL A 93 -3.17 10.75 13.45
N ALA A 94 -4.33 10.35 13.97
CA ALA A 94 -4.96 11.05 15.10
C ALA A 94 -4.09 10.99 16.37
N HIS A 95 -3.41 9.87 16.60
CA HIS A 95 -2.45 9.73 17.70
C HIS A 95 -1.30 10.74 17.57
N TRP A 96 -0.70 10.86 16.37
CA TRP A 96 0.34 11.85 16.10
C TRP A 96 -0.14 13.29 16.27
N CYS A 97 -1.33 13.63 15.78
CA CYS A 97 -1.90 14.96 16.00
C CYS A 97 -2.06 15.25 17.49
N THR A 98 -2.55 14.28 18.27
CA THR A 98 -2.74 14.42 19.71
C THR A 98 -1.41 14.55 20.44
N SER A 99 -0.40 13.76 20.10
CA SER A 99 0.92 13.79 20.74
C SER A 99 1.66 15.11 20.49
N LEU A 100 1.40 15.74 19.34
CA LEU A 100 1.96 17.03 18.95
C LEU A 100 1.06 18.23 19.31
N HIS A 101 -0.03 17.99 20.06
CA HIS A 101 -1.00 19.02 20.45
C HIS A 101 -1.61 19.80 19.27
N LEU A 102 -1.84 19.12 18.15
CA LEU A 102 -2.55 19.66 16.99
C LEU A 102 -4.05 19.40 17.10
N ASP A 103 -4.86 20.36 16.64
CA ASP A 103 -6.31 20.20 16.58
C ASP A 103 -6.68 19.07 15.60
N LEU A 104 -7.49 18.13 16.08
CA LEU A 104 -8.04 17.05 15.25
C LEU A 104 -9.08 17.60 14.28
N ARG A 105 -9.03 17.08 13.06
CA ARG A 105 -9.93 17.39 11.94
C ARG A 105 -10.72 16.15 11.53
N ASP A 106 -11.78 16.37 10.75
CA ASP A 106 -12.78 15.35 10.40
C ASP A 106 -12.24 14.18 9.56
N THR A 107 -11.15 14.39 8.79
CA THR A 107 -10.59 13.36 7.91
C THR A 107 -9.11 13.11 8.17
N ALA A 108 -8.65 11.89 7.83
CA ALA A 108 -7.24 11.52 7.94
C ALA A 108 -6.35 12.39 7.05
N GLU A 109 -6.80 12.75 5.85
CA GLU A 109 -6.08 13.64 4.93
C GLU A 109 -5.94 15.04 5.52
N ALA A 110 -7.00 15.57 6.15
CA ALA A 110 -6.95 16.87 6.79
C ALA A 110 -5.98 16.88 7.97
N ASN A 111 -5.95 15.81 8.78
CA ASN A 111 -5.00 15.63 9.87
C ASN A 111 -3.55 15.45 9.37
N LEU A 112 -3.34 14.68 8.29
CA LEU A 112 -2.03 14.56 7.65
C LEU A 112 -1.52 15.92 7.15
N ARG A 113 -2.37 16.72 6.51
CA ARG A 113 -2.02 18.10 6.11
C ARG A 113 -1.65 18.98 7.30
N ALA A 114 -2.31 18.82 8.44
CA ALA A 114 -1.93 19.50 9.68
C ALA A 114 -0.53 19.05 10.15
N LEU A 115 -0.28 17.74 10.18
CA LEU A 115 1.02 17.17 10.58
C LEU A 115 2.16 17.66 9.70
N ILE A 116 1.97 17.69 8.37
CA ILE A 116 2.98 18.18 7.43
C ILE A 116 3.26 19.67 7.67
N GLY A 117 2.21 20.46 7.89
CA GLY A 117 2.36 21.88 8.23
C GLY A 117 3.16 22.11 9.52
N ALA A 118 3.16 21.15 10.44
CA ALA A 118 3.92 21.18 11.70
C ALA A 118 5.35 20.61 11.58
N THR A 119 5.72 19.97 10.45
CA THR A 119 7.05 19.34 10.29
C THR A 119 8.23 20.30 10.48
N PRO A 120 8.19 21.58 10.06
CA PRO A 120 9.32 22.48 10.29
C PRO A 120 9.61 22.76 11.77
N GLN A 121 8.65 22.55 12.65
CA GLN A 121 8.75 22.81 14.09
C GLN A 121 9.13 21.57 14.91
N LEU A 122 9.09 20.37 14.33
CA LEU A 122 9.45 19.12 15.00
C LEU A 122 10.96 19.03 15.22
N ASP A 123 11.39 18.39 16.31
CA ASP A 123 12.80 18.04 16.46
C ASP A 123 13.21 16.91 15.50
N ASP A 124 14.51 16.62 15.43
CA ASP A 124 15.05 15.66 14.44
C ASP A 124 14.65 14.21 14.76
N ASP A 125 14.39 13.89 16.03
CA ASP A 125 13.97 12.54 16.44
C ASP A 125 12.51 12.31 16.03
N ASP A 126 11.62 13.26 16.31
CA ASP A 126 10.22 13.24 15.89
C ASP A 126 10.07 13.23 14.37
N LEU A 127 10.88 14.02 13.64
CA LEU A 127 10.91 13.98 12.18
C LEU A 127 11.31 12.60 11.65
N THR A 128 12.30 11.97 12.27
CA THR A 128 12.76 10.63 11.86
C THR A 128 11.69 9.57 12.10
N LEU A 129 11.02 9.64 13.25
CA LEU A 129 9.90 8.75 13.60
C LEU A 129 8.71 8.96 12.68
N LEU A 130 8.31 10.21 12.43
CA LEU A 130 7.23 10.55 11.51
C LEU A 130 7.54 10.11 10.08
N ALA A 131 8.77 10.27 9.60
CA ALA A 131 9.19 9.80 8.29
C ALA A 131 9.07 8.28 8.16
N ALA A 132 9.47 7.52 9.19
CA ALA A 132 9.32 6.07 9.22
C ALA A 132 7.85 5.65 9.19
N GLU A 133 7.00 6.36 9.93
CA GLU A 133 5.57 6.09 10.00
C GLU A 133 4.85 6.45 8.69
N MET A 134 5.17 7.58 8.07
CA MET A 134 4.67 7.97 6.73
C MET A 134 5.00 6.92 5.68
N ARG A 135 6.23 6.37 5.68
CA ARG A 135 6.61 5.27 4.78
C ARG A 135 5.81 4.00 5.05
N ARG A 136 5.49 3.73 6.31
CA ARG A 136 4.66 2.58 6.71
C ARG A 136 3.23 2.75 6.17
N TRP A 137 2.59 3.89 6.43
CA TRP A 137 1.24 4.19 5.92
C TRP A 137 1.17 4.14 4.40
N HIS A 138 2.14 4.78 3.72
CA HIS A 138 2.23 4.75 2.27
C HIS A 138 2.32 3.32 1.73
N ARG A 139 3.17 2.46 2.32
CA ARG A 139 3.29 1.05 1.93
C ARG A 139 1.98 0.30 2.13
N TRP A 140 1.35 0.44 3.30
CA TRP A 140 0.07 -0.22 3.59
C TRP A 140 -1.01 0.16 2.56
N ALA A 141 -1.14 1.45 2.29
CA ALA A 141 -2.16 1.95 1.38
C ALA A 141 -1.85 1.58 -0.08
N SER A 142 -0.59 1.65 -0.52
CA SER A 142 -0.17 1.23 -1.87
C SER A 142 -0.42 -0.25 -2.14
N VAL A 143 -0.23 -1.09 -1.12
CA VAL A 143 -0.54 -2.52 -1.17
C VAL A 143 -2.04 -2.76 -1.30
N ALA A 144 -2.83 -2.13 -0.44
CA ALA A 144 -4.25 -2.42 -0.33
C ALA A 144 -5.06 -1.87 -1.52
N THR A 145 -4.59 -0.78 -2.15
CA THR A 145 -5.16 -0.22 -3.38
C THR A 145 -4.65 -0.88 -4.66
N GLY A 146 -3.62 -1.73 -4.56
CA GLY A 146 -2.98 -2.33 -5.74
C GLY A 146 -2.16 -1.34 -6.56
N TRP A 147 -1.81 -0.16 -6.01
CA TRP A 147 -0.97 0.83 -6.69
C TRP A 147 0.44 0.28 -6.97
N THR A 148 0.91 -0.63 -6.13
CA THR A 148 2.10 -1.44 -6.43
C THR A 148 1.68 -2.80 -6.99
N ALA A 149 2.48 -3.31 -7.95
CA ALA A 149 2.26 -4.56 -8.66
C ALA A 149 1.72 -5.68 -7.73
N PRO A 150 0.79 -6.53 -8.22
CA PRO A 150 0.10 -7.50 -7.39
C PRO A 150 1.11 -8.28 -6.57
N LEU A 151 0.98 -8.15 -5.25
CA LEU A 151 1.93 -8.72 -4.32
C LEU A 151 1.92 -10.22 -4.51
N PHE A 152 3.08 -10.78 -4.78
CA PHE A 152 3.29 -12.21 -4.73
C PHE A 152 2.84 -12.69 -3.35
N ALA A 153 1.84 -13.57 -3.33
CA ALA A 153 1.19 -14.04 -2.11
C ALA A 153 1.48 -15.54 -1.93
N PRO A 154 2.69 -15.91 -1.46
CA PRO A 154 3.03 -17.31 -1.29
C PRO A 154 2.15 -17.92 -0.18
N HIS A 155 1.61 -19.11 -0.45
CA HIS A 155 0.83 -19.85 0.54
C HIS A 155 1.77 -20.62 1.50
N VAL A 156 2.52 -19.85 2.30
CA VAL A 156 3.48 -20.32 3.30
C VAL A 156 3.18 -19.68 4.66
N PRO A 157 3.54 -20.33 5.78
CA PRO A 157 3.41 -19.74 7.11
C PRO A 157 4.31 -18.52 7.28
N CYS A 158 3.82 -17.47 7.93
CA CYS A 158 4.62 -16.31 8.30
C CYS A 158 5.79 -16.72 9.23
N PRO A 159 7.05 -16.32 8.99
CA PRO A 159 8.15 -16.66 9.88
C PRO A 159 7.98 -16.15 11.31
N ALA A 160 7.32 -14.99 11.48
CA ALA A 160 7.11 -14.34 12.77
C ALA A 160 5.91 -14.93 13.54
N CYS A 161 4.71 -14.95 12.95
CA CYS A 161 3.48 -15.37 13.64
C CYS A 161 2.96 -16.75 13.25
N LYS A 162 3.62 -17.45 12.32
CA LYS A 162 3.25 -18.78 11.80
C LYS A 162 1.89 -18.89 11.11
N VAL A 163 1.14 -17.78 10.95
CA VAL A 163 -0.12 -17.77 10.21
C VAL A 163 0.13 -17.91 8.71
N THR A 164 -0.52 -18.88 8.08
CA THR A 164 -0.37 -19.23 6.65
C THR A 164 -1.19 -18.34 5.73
N GLY A 165 -0.66 -18.02 4.55
CA GLY A 165 -1.37 -17.30 3.49
C GLY A 165 -1.54 -15.80 3.72
N GLN A 166 -0.97 -15.28 4.80
CA GLN A 166 -1.01 -13.86 5.17
C GLN A 166 0.22 -13.07 4.72
N LEU A 167 1.20 -13.74 4.11
CA LEU A 167 2.39 -13.09 3.58
C LEU A 167 2.05 -12.38 2.25
N ARG A 168 2.54 -11.15 2.07
CA ARG A 168 2.45 -10.39 0.83
C ARG A 168 3.82 -9.85 0.49
N VAL A 169 4.30 -10.12 -0.72
CA VAL A 169 5.64 -9.78 -1.20
C VAL A 169 5.54 -8.89 -2.43
N ASN A 170 6.09 -7.70 -2.35
CA ASN A 170 6.31 -6.84 -3.50
C ASN A 170 7.67 -7.17 -4.11
N LEU A 171 7.65 -7.92 -5.22
CA LEU A 171 8.89 -8.34 -5.89
C LEU A 171 9.66 -7.16 -6.49
N HIS A 172 8.98 -6.10 -6.92
CA HIS A 172 9.62 -4.93 -7.52
C HIS A 172 10.28 -4.04 -6.46
N ALA A 173 9.55 -3.77 -5.38
CA ALA A 173 10.06 -2.94 -4.28
C ALA A 173 10.98 -3.73 -3.31
N GLN A 174 11.13 -5.04 -3.49
CA GLN A 174 11.86 -5.94 -2.58
C GLN A 174 11.44 -5.80 -1.11
N ILE A 175 10.14 -5.69 -0.87
CA ILE A 175 9.55 -5.54 0.46
C ILE A 175 8.44 -6.57 0.63
N ALA A 176 8.29 -7.10 1.83
CA ALA A 176 7.20 -7.97 2.21
C ALA A 176 6.61 -7.58 3.56
N HIS A 177 5.37 -7.98 3.82
CA HIS A 177 4.79 -7.89 5.15
C HIS A 177 3.79 -9.03 5.39
N CYS A 178 3.50 -9.28 6.66
CA CYS A 178 2.46 -10.19 7.09
C CYS A 178 1.21 -9.42 7.50
N ARG A 179 0.05 -9.76 6.95
CA ARG A 179 -1.22 -9.11 7.27
C ARG A 179 -1.73 -9.45 8.67
N ALA A 180 -1.35 -10.61 9.22
CA ALA A 180 -1.81 -11.03 10.54
C ALA A 180 -1.07 -10.35 11.69
N CYS A 181 0.26 -10.23 11.60
CA CYS A 181 1.06 -9.69 12.70
C CYS A 181 1.82 -8.40 12.34
N GLN A 182 1.60 -7.87 11.14
CA GLN A 182 2.22 -6.65 10.63
C GLN A 182 3.75 -6.65 10.57
N ALA A 183 4.40 -7.81 10.74
CA ALA A 183 5.84 -7.93 10.55
C ALA A 183 6.22 -7.57 9.12
N THR A 184 7.33 -6.86 8.95
CA THR A 184 7.84 -6.39 7.65
C THR A 184 9.21 -6.95 7.38
N TRP A 185 9.52 -7.15 6.09
CA TRP A 185 10.85 -7.50 5.59
C TRP A 185 11.17 -6.60 4.42
N ALA A 186 12.39 -6.09 4.33
CA ALA A 186 12.77 -5.11 3.31
C ALA A 186 14.20 -5.34 2.81
N SER A 187 14.54 -4.67 1.72
CA SER A 187 15.87 -4.75 1.11
C SER A 187 16.91 -3.87 1.80
N ASP A 188 16.47 -2.82 2.49
CA ASP A 188 17.32 -1.88 3.22
C ASP A 188 18.03 -2.53 4.41
N ASP A 189 17.36 -3.44 5.11
CA ASP A 189 17.92 -4.24 6.21
C ASP A 189 18.33 -5.68 5.79
N GLY A 190 18.18 -6.02 4.51
CA GLY A 190 18.49 -7.34 3.95
C GLY A 190 17.56 -8.48 4.39
N SER A 191 16.56 -8.21 5.24
CA SER A 191 15.66 -9.23 5.79
C SER A 191 14.80 -9.89 4.72
N ILE A 192 14.55 -9.20 3.59
CA ILE A 192 13.80 -9.75 2.45
C ILE A 192 14.50 -10.96 1.81
N TYR A 193 15.83 -11.01 1.82
CA TYR A 193 16.57 -12.11 1.21
C TYR A 193 16.44 -13.39 2.04
N HIS A 194 16.46 -13.26 3.37
CA HIS A 194 16.18 -14.37 4.29
C HIS A 194 14.75 -14.89 4.14
N LEU A 195 13.78 -13.99 3.95
CA LEU A 195 12.41 -14.37 3.66
C LEU A 195 12.30 -15.11 2.31
N GLY A 196 13.02 -14.66 1.28
CA GLY A 196 13.06 -15.32 -0.02
C GLY A 196 13.55 -16.77 0.05
N ALA A 197 14.66 -17.01 0.76
CA ALA A 197 15.18 -18.36 1.00
C ALA A 197 14.19 -19.24 1.78
N TYR A 198 13.53 -18.66 2.79
CA TYR A 198 12.49 -19.36 3.56
C TYR A 198 11.29 -19.78 2.70
N ILE A 199 10.79 -18.88 1.85
CA ILE A 199 9.68 -19.18 0.93
C ILE A 199 10.08 -20.31 -0.03
N GLN A 200 11.27 -20.21 -0.65
CA GLN A 200 11.77 -21.24 -1.57
C GLN A 200 11.84 -22.62 -0.90
N ALA A 201 12.38 -22.71 0.31
CA ALA A 201 12.46 -23.98 1.05
C ALA A 201 11.07 -24.61 1.29
N HIS A 202 10.05 -23.79 1.58
CA HIS A 202 8.69 -24.27 1.80
C HIS A 202 7.96 -24.66 0.52
N THR A 203 8.18 -23.95 -0.60
CA THR A 203 7.57 -24.28 -1.89
C THR A 203 8.17 -25.54 -2.50
N SER A 204 9.49 -25.74 -2.38
CA SER A 204 10.18 -26.90 -2.95
C SER A 204 9.81 -28.20 -2.23
N ARG A 205 9.62 -28.18 -0.90
CA ARG A 205 9.17 -29.36 -0.14
C ARG A 205 7.77 -29.82 -0.54
N LYS A 206 6.89 -28.89 -0.89
CA LYS A 206 5.51 -29.19 -1.29
C LYS A 206 5.43 -29.79 -2.70
N ALA A 207 6.43 -29.58 -3.54
CA ALA A 207 6.51 -30.16 -4.89
C ALA A 207 7.08 -31.58 -4.89
N ALA A 208 7.73 -32.01 -3.81
CA ALA A 208 8.35 -33.33 -3.67
C ALA A 208 7.50 -34.34 -2.87
N ALA A 209 6.34 -33.90 -2.37
CA ALA A 209 5.36 -34.71 -1.64
C ALA A 209 4.10 -34.87 -2.50
#